data_AF-A0A2D7ZPJ3-F1
#
_entry.id   AF-A0A2D7ZPJ3-F1
#
_cell.length_a   1.000
_cell.length_b   1.000
_cell.length_c   1.000
_cell.angle_alpha   90.00
_cell.angle_beta   90.00
_cell.angle_gamma   90.00
#
_symmetry.space_group_name_H-M   'P 1'
#
loop_
_entity.id
_entity.type
_entity.pdbx_description
1 polymer ?
#
loop_
_entity_poly.entity_id
_entity_poly.type
_entity_poly.pdbx_seq_one_letter_code
_entity_poly.pdbx_strand_id
1 'polypeptide(L)'
;SKVVARIVLAAIMLFSAIEAARLLSFLVIADMLAEVVRLGAQVLFGGVIITVGVLLANFLARMIDRSTGGADGFASTIVRWATIALATAMGLRFMGIADEIVILAFGLILGSAAVAAAIAFGFGGRETAHRLLERWTRKAEREGGPPPA
;
A
#
# COMPACT_ATOMS: atom_id res chain seq x y z
N SER A 1 27.89 -16.00 0.67
CA SER A 1 26.67 -16.42 1.40
C SER A 1 26.16 -17.75 0.85
N LYS A 2 26.15 -18.83 1.65
CA LYS A 2 25.81 -20.19 1.17
C LYS A 2 24.41 -20.30 0.57
N VAL A 3 23.46 -19.49 1.06
CA VAL A 3 22.06 -19.45 0.59
C VAL A 3 21.96 -18.85 -0.80
N VAL A 4 22.59 -17.69 -1.04
CA VAL A 4 22.60 -17.03 -2.36
C VAL A 4 23.22 -17.93 -3.43
N ALA A 5 24.32 -18.60 -3.11
CA ALA A 5 24.96 -19.54 -4.04
C ALA A 5 24.04 -20.71 -4.43
N ARG A 6 23.28 -21.26 -3.47
CA ARG A 6 22.29 -22.32 -3.75
C ARG A 6 21.13 -21.82 -4.61
N ILE A 7 20.63 -20.60 -4.36
CA ILE A 7 19.57 -19.99 -5.16
C ILE A 7 20.03 -19.79 -6.61
N VAL A 8 21.23 -19.22 -6.79
CA VAL A 8 21.82 -19.00 -8.12
C VAL A 8 22.05 -20.33 -8.85
N LEU A 9 22.59 -21.34 -8.15
CA LEU A 9 22.79 -22.67 -8.74
C LEU A 9 21.46 -23.30 -9.16
N ALA A 10 20.43 -23.24 -8.31
CA ALA A 10 19.10 -23.75 -8.64
C ALA A 10 18.50 -23.02 -9.85
N ALA A 11 18.66 -21.70 -9.94
CA ALA A 11 18.22 -20.91 -11.09
C ALA A 11 18.93 -21.37 -12.37
N ILE A 12 20.27 -21.46 -12.36
CA ILE A 12 21.06 -21.92 -13.51
C ILE A 12 20.58 -23.32 -13.96
N MET A 13 20.42 -24.25 -13.02
CA MET A 13 19.94 -25.60 -13.34
C MET A 13 18.54 -25.61 -13.97
N LEU A 14 17.61 -24.81 -13.44
CA LEU A 14 16.26 -24.69 -14.00
C LEU A 14 16.27 -24.08 -15.41
N PHE A 15 17.05 -23.02 -15.63
CA PHE A 15 17.21 -22.43 -16.96
C PHE A 15 17.79 -23.44 -17.96
N SER A 16 18.84 -24.18 -17.57
CA SER A 16 19.40 -25.24 -18.40
C SER A 16 18.39 -26.35 -18.70
N ALA A 17 17.56 -26.73 -17.73
CA ALA A 17 16.52 -27.74 -17.93
C ALA A 17 15.43 -27.28 -18.92
N ILE A 18 15.04 -26.01 -18.87
CA ILE A 18 14.09 -25.41 -19.82
C ILE A 18 14.65 -25.47 -21.25
N GLU A 19 15.89 -25.01 -21.44
CA GLU A 19 16.51 -25.01 -22.78
C GLU A 19 16.73 -26.43 -23.31
N ALA A 20 17.14 -27.38 -22.46
CA ALA A 20 17.26 -28.78 -22.84
C ALA A 20 15.90 -29.37 -23.28
N ALA A 21 14.81 -29.04 -22.58
CA ALA A 21 13.47 -29.47 -22.96
C ALA A 21 13.01 -28.84 -24.28
N ARG A 22 13.33 -27.56 -24.54
CA ARG A 22 13.06 -26.89 -25.82
C ARG A 22 13.81 -27.55 -26.98
N LEU A 23 15.09 -27.88 -26.78
CA LEU A 23 15.91 -28.56 -27.78
C LEU A 23 15.38 -29.95 -28.14
N LEU A 24 14.80 -30.67 -27.17
CA LEU A 24 14.14 -31.96 -27.40
C LEU A 24 12.73 -31.84 -28.00
N SER A 25 12.27 -30.63 -28.33
CA SER A 25 10.90 -30.33 -28.78
C SER A 25 9.81 -30.67 -27.73
N PHE A 26 10.16 -30.75 -26.45
CA PHE A 26 9.20 -30.96 -25.35
C PHE A 26 8.63 -29.63 -24.85
N LEU A 27 7.89 -28.95 -25.72
CA LEU A 27 7.40 -27.58 -25.47
C LEU A 27 6.54 -27.48 -24.20
N VAL A 28 5.64 -28.43 -23.96
CA VAL A 28 4.77 -28.42 -22.76
C VAL A 28 5.60 -28.49 -21.48
N ILE A 29 6.64 -29.32 -21.43
CA ILE A 29 7.50 -29.46 -20.25
C ILE A 29 8.34 -28.19 -20.07
N ALA A 30 8.87 -27.63 -21.15
CA ALA A 30 9.63 -26.38 -21.11
C ALA A 30 8.79 -25.22 -20.56
N ASP A 31 7.53 -25.11 -20.99
CA ASP A 31 6.63 -24.05 -20.54
C ASP A 31 6.21 -24.25 -19.07
N MET A 32 5.95 -25.49 -18.65
CA MET A 32 5.70 -25.80 -17.22
C MET A 32 6.90 -25.41 -16.35
N LEU A 33 8.13 -25.73 -16.77
CA LEU A 33 9.34 -25.37 -16.04
C LEU A 33 9.55 -23.84 -16.01
N ALA A 34 9.26 -23.15 -17.13
CA ALA A 34 9.33 -21.69 -17.20
C ALA A 34 8.31 -21.02 -16.26
N GLU A 35 7.11 -21.57 -16.14
CA GLU A 35 6.08 -21.14 -15.20
C GLU A 35 6.59 -21.20 -13.75
N VAL A 36 7.22 -22.32 -13.36
CA VAL A 36 7.81 -22.50 -12.02
C VAL A 36 8.90 -21.45 -11.76
N VAL A 37 9.77 -21.19 -12.74
CA VAL A 37 10.80 -20.14 -12.62
C VAL A 37 10.15 -18.76 -12.45
N ARG A 38 9.09 -18.46 -13.19
CA ARG A 38 8.35 -17.20 -13.09
C ARG A 38 7.75 -17.03 -11.68
N LEU A 39 7.06 -18.05 -11.17
CA LEU A 39 6.49 -18.03 -9.82
C LEU A 39 7.59 -17.88 -8.75
N GLY A 40 8.70 -18.61 -8.90
CA GLY A 40 9.85 -18.48 -8.02
C GLY A 40 10.45 -17.07 -8.01
N ALA A 41 10.57 -16.45 -9.20
CA ALA A 41 11.03 -15.07 -9.31
C ALA A 41 10.07 -14.09 -8.62
N GLN A 42 8.76 -14.22 -8.84
CA GLN A 42 7.75 -13.39 -8.17
C GLN A 42 7.83 -13.48 -6.64
N VAL A 43 8.03 -14.69 -6.09
CA VAL A 43 8.22 -14.90 -4.66
C VAL A 43 9.51 -14.24 -4.15
N LEU A 44 10.62 -14.37 -4.89
CA LEU A 44 11.89 -13.73 -4.52
C LEU A 44 11.76 -12.20 -4.50
N PHE A 45 11.19 -11.61 -5.54
CA PHE A 45 10.97 -10.15 -5.61
C PHE A 45 9.98 -9.67 -4.55
N GLY A 46 8.87 -10.40 -4.32
CA GLY A 46 7.94 -10.10 -3.24
C GLY A 46 8.63 -10.10 -1.87
N GLY A 47 9.52 -11.08 -1.61
CA GLY A 47 10.30 -11.13 -0.38
C GLY A 47 11.26 -9.94 -0.22
N VAL A 48 11.88 -9.47 -1.30
CA VAL A 48 12.71 -8.25 -1.31
C VAL A 48 11.86 -7.02 -0.96
N ILE A 49 10.69 -6.87 -1.58
CA ILE A 49 9.77 -5.75 -1.31
C ILE A 49 9.39 -5.71 0.17
N ILE A 50 9.03 -6.84 0.77
CA ILE A 50 8.69 -6.93 2.20
C ILE A 50 9.89 -6.54 3.06
N THR A 51 11.07 -7.07 2.73
CA THR A 51 12.30 -6.77 3.46
C THR A 51 12.59 -5.27 3.46
N VAL A 52 12.56 -4.64 2.29
CA VAL A 52 12.76 -3.19 2.15
C VAL A 52 11.68 -2.41 2.89
N GLY A 53 10.42 -2.82 2.80
CA GLY A 53 9.32 -2.17 3.49
C GLY A 53 9.40 -2.24 5.01
N VAL A 54 9.89 -3.35 5.58
CA VAL A 54 10.15 -3.46 7.03
C VAL A 54 11.28 -2.51 7.45
N LEU A 55 12.34 -2.39 6.62
CA LEU A 55 13.42 -1.43 6.89
C LEU A 55 12.90 0.02 6.86
N LEU A 56 12.06 0.35 5.88
CA LEU A 56 11.38 1.64 5.78
C LEU A 56 10.48 1.89 6.99
N ALA A 57 9.67 0.91 7.41
CA ALA A 57 8.80 1.04 8.58
C ALA A 57 9.58 1.41 9.85
N ASN A 58 10.72 0.76 10.08
CA ASN A 58 11.59 1.06 11.21
C ASN A 58 12.29 2.42 11.07
N PHE A 59 12.59 2.85 9.85
CA PHE A 59 13.14 4.19 9.60
C PHE A 59 12.10 5.30 9.90
N LEU A 60 10.88 5.15 9.38
CA LEU A 60 9.78 6.10 9.59
C LEU A 60 9.43 6.21 11.08
N ALA A 61 9.29 5.08 11.78
CA ALA A 61 8.98 5.07 13.20
C ALA A 61 10.03 5.82 14.02
N ARG A 62 11.32 5.57 13.75
CA ARG A 62 12.43 6.28 14.41
C ARG A 62 12.46 7.78 14.11
N MET A 63 12.04 8.19 12.91
CA MET A 63 11.95 9.61 12.55
C MET A 63 10.86 10.31 13.38
N ILE A 64 9.72 9.65 13.55
CA ILE A 64 8.60 10.15 14.36
C ILE A 64 9.01 10.26 15.82
N ASP A 65 9.57 9.20 16.42
CA ASP A 65 10.01 9.20 17.82
C ASP A 65 11.00 10.32 18.13
N ARG A 66 11.92 10.61 17.20
CA ARG A 66 12.90 11.70 17.34
C ARG A 66 12.23 13.07 17.25
N SER A 67 11.22 13.23 16.40
CA SER A 67 10.52 14.50 16.22
C SER A 67 9.63 14.86 17.42
N THR A 68 9.06 13.87 18.10
CA THR A 68 8.21 14.05 19.29
C THR A 68 8.98 13.98 20.62
N GLY A 69 10.31 13.86 20.59
CA GLY A 69 11.13 13.76 21.80
C GLY A 69 10.84 12.52 22.65
N GLY A 70 10.29 11.45 22.06
CA GLY A 70 9.88 10.24 22.75
C GLY A 70 8.56 10.34 23.54
N ALA A 71 7.84 11.46 23.47
CA ALA A 71 6.59 11.65 24.19
C ALA A 71 5.41 10.86 23.61
N ASP A 72 5.49 10.46 22.33
CA ASP A 72 4.35 9.93 21.57
C ASP A 72 4.67 8.58 20.90
N GLY A 73 5.13 7.61 21.70
CA GLY A 73 5.47 6.26 21.24
C GLY A 73 4.29 5.47 20.63
N PHE A 74 3.06 5.96 20.84
CA PHE A 74 1.87 5.41 20.20
C PHE A 74 1.83 5.71 18.70
N ALA A 75 2.16 6.94 18.29
CA ALA A 75 2.15 7.35 16.88
C ALA A 75 3.23 6.62 16.07
N SER A 76 4.44 6.48 16.61
CA SER A 76 5.52 5.74 15.94
C SER A 76 5.21 4.25 15.81
N THR A 77 4.56 3.66 16.82
CA THR A 77 4.09 2.27 16.79
C THR A 77 3.04 2.07 15.69
N ILE A 78 2.04 2.96 15.58
CA ILE A 78 1.04 2.91 14.53
C ILE A 78 1.70 2.97 13.15
N VAL A 79 2.60 3.92 12.93
CA VAL A 79 3.26 4.09 11.62
C VAL A 79 4.12 2.87 11.26
N ARG A 80 4.83 2.30 12.25
CA ARG A 80 5.59 1.06 12.04
C ARG A 80 4.69 -0.08 11.55
N TRP A 81 3.61 -0.36 12.29
CA TRP A 81 2.71 -1.47 11.95
C TRP A 81 1.93 -1.21 10.66
N ALA A 82 1.49 0.02 10.41
CA ALA A 82 0.82 0.40 9.16
C ALA A 82 1.74 0.22 7.95
N THR A 83 2.99 0.63 8.05
CA THR A 83 3.96 0.50 6.96
C THR A 83 4.34 -0.97 6.71
N ILE A 84 4.50 -1.77 7.77
CA ILE A 84 4.74 -3.22 7.66
C ILE A 84 3.54 -3.91 6.98
N ALA A 85 2.32 -3.60 7.41
CA ALA A 85 1.11 -4.17 6.82
C ALA A 85 1.01 -3.81 5.33
N LEU A 86 1.28 -2.55 4.96
CA LEU A 86 1.29 -2.09 3.58
C LEU A 86 2.39 -2.76 2.74
N ALA A 87 3.61 -2.86 3.26
CA ALA A 87 4.71 -3.53 2.59
C ALA A 87 4.44 -5.02 2.38
N THR A 88 3.85 -5.67 3.38
CA THR A 88 3.44 -7.07 3.31
C THR A 88 2.39 -7.25 2.23
N ALA A 89 1.37 -6.39 2.20
CA ALA A 89 0.34 -6.41 1.17
C ALA A 89 0.92 -6.22 -0.24
N MET A 90 1.79 -5.23 -0.45
CA MET A 90 2.47 -5.03 -1.74
C MET A 90 3.35 -6.22 -2.13
N GLY A 91 4.08 -6.80 -1.18
CA GLY A 91 4.90 -7.99 -1.41
C GLY A 91 4.06 -9.18 -1.84
N LEU A 92 3.00 -9.50 -1.09
CA LEU A 92 2.06 -10.59 -1.42
C LEU A 92 1.37 -10.38 -2.76
N ARG A 93 1.04 -9.13 -3.09
CA ARG A 93 0.51 -8.75 -4.40
C ARG A 93 1.50 -9.10 -5.52
N PHE A 94 2.78 -8.75 -5.35
CA PHE A 94 3.82 -9.06 -6.33
C PHE A 94 4.05 -10.57 -6.52
N MET A 95 3.78 -11.37 -5.49
CA MET A 95 3.85 -12.84 -5.57
C MET A 95 2.70 -13.45 -6.39
N GLY A 96 1.68 -12.68 -6.77
CA GLY A 96 0.51 -13.16 -7.52
C GLY A 96 -0.47 -13.99 -6.69
N ILE A 97 -0.25 -14.13 -5.37
CA ILE A 97 -1.10 -14.95 -4.49
C ILE A 97 -2.43 -14.27 -4.18
N ALA A 98 -2.44 -12.93 -4.12
CA ALA A 98 -3.53 -12.20 -3.49
C ALA A 98 -3.86 -10.87 -4.18
N ASP A 99 -3.63 -10.76 -5.49
CA ASP A 99 -3.83 -9.49 -6.21
C ASP A 99 -5.23 -8.92 -5.95
N GLU A 100 -6.26 -9.74 -6.17
CA GLU A 100 -7.66 -9.34 -5.99
C GLU A 100 -8.07 -9.21 -4.52
N ILE A 101 -7.60 -10.12 -3.65
CA ILE A 101 -7.91 -10.09 -2.21
C ILE A 101 -7.34 -8.84 -1.54
N VAL A 102 -6.08 -8.49 -1.84
CA VAL A 102 -5.42 -7.30 -1.29
C VAL A 102 -6.11 -6.03 -1.77
N ILE A 103 -6.41 -5.93 -3.07
CA ILE A 103 -7.12 -4.78 -3.63
C ILE A 103 -8.50 -4.64 -3.00
N LEU A 104 -9.25 -5.73 -2.87
CA LEU A 104 -10.58 -5.72 -2.27
C LEU A 104 -10.52 -5.35 -0.78
N ALA A 105 -9.61 -5.93 -0.01
CA ALA A 105 -9.49 -5.65 1.42
C ALA A 105 -9.15 -4.17 1.69
N PHE A 106 -8.13 -3.64 1.01
CA PHE A 106 -7.79 -2.21 1.14
C PHE A 106 -8.89 -1.32 0.58
N GLY A 107 -9.48 -1.68 -0.56
CA GLY A 107 -10.59 -0.96 -1.17
C GLY A 107 -11.82 -0.89 -0.27
N LEU A 108 -12.16 -1.97 0.43
CA LEU A 108 -13.28 -2.01 1.37
C LEU A 108 -12.96 -1.26 2.67
N ILE A 109 -11.76 -1.39 3.23
CA ILE A 109 -11.37 -0.66 4.44
C ILE A 109 -11.35 0.85 4.16
N LEU A 110 -10.65 1.28 3.12
CA LEU A 110 -10.56 2.70 2.76
C LEU A 110 -11.90 3.23 2.23
N GLY A 111 -12.62 2.43 1.46
CA GLY A 111 -13.94 2.77 0.95
C GLY A 111 -14.96 2.95 2.07
N SER A 112 -15.02 2.03 3.03
CA SER A 112 -15.88 2.17 4.21
C SER A 112 -15.48 3.35 5.09
N ALA A 113 -14.18 3.59 5.28
CA ALA A 113 -13.70 4.79 5.99
C ALA A 113 -14.10 6.08 5.28
N ALA A 114 -14.01 6.13 3.94
CA ALA A 114 -14.43 7.28 3.14
C ALA A 114 -15.95 7.51 3.24
N VAL A 115 -16.75 6.44 3.17
CA VAL A 115 -18.21 6.51 3.36
C VAL A 115 -18.55 6.98 4.78
N ALA A 116 -17.90 6.44 5.80
CA ALA A 116 -18.11 6.85 7.19
C ALA A 116 -17.77 8.34 7.40
N ALA A 117 -16.65 8.80 6.84
CA ALA A 117 -16.28 10.22 6.87
C ALA A 117 -17.33 11.08 6.14
N ALA A 118 -17.78 10.69 4.95
CA ALA A 118 -18.80 11.41 4.21
C ALA A 118 -20.12 11.53 5.01
N ILE A 119 -20.54 10.46 5.70
CA ILE A 119 -21.72 10.47 6.57
C ILE A 119 -21.49 11.38 7.79
N ALA A 120 -20.32 11.30 8.44
CA ALA A 120 -19.99 12.12 9.61
C ALA A 120 -19.99 13.62 9.28
N PHE A 121 -19.40 14.02 8.15
CA PHE A 121 -19.43 15.40 7.69
C PHE A 121 -20.82 15.82 7.17
N GLY A 122 -21.53 14.94 6.47
CA GLY A 122 -22.87 15.22 5.94
C GLY A 122 -23.90 15.46 7.05
N PHE A 123 -23.97 14.57 8.03
CA PHE A 123 -24.91 14.69 9.15
C PHE A 123 -24.42 15.65 10.24
N GLY A 124 -23.13 15.62 10.59
CA GLY A 124 -22.57 16.45 11.67
C GLY A 124 -22.25 17.89 11.28
N GLY A 125 -21.98 18.16 10.00
CA GLY A 125 -21.56 19.48 9.52
C GLY A 125 -22.69 20.44 9.14
N ARG A 126 -23.94 19.95 9.05
CA ARG A 126 -25.08 20.70 8.53
C ARG A 126 -25.34 22.00 9.30
N GLU A 127 -25.30 21.92 10.62
CA GLU A 127 -25.53 23.06 11.51
C GLU A 127 -24.42 24.11 11.39
N THR A 128 -23.16 23.66 11.30
CA THR A 128 -22.00 24.54 11.12
C THR A 128 -22.03 25.23 9.75
N ALA A 129 -22.40 24.50 8.69
CA ALA A 129 -22.58 25.05 7.35
C ALA A 129 -23.68 26.11 7.31
N HIS A 130 -24.81 25.86 7.99
CA HIS A 130 -25.91 26.81 8.08
C HIS A 130 -25.47 28.13 8.77
N ARG A 131 -24.81 28.03 9.92
CA ARG A 131 -24.29 29.21 10.65
C ARG A 131 -23.21 29.97 9.88
N LEU A 132 -22.46 29.31 9.00
CA LEU A 132 -21.45 29.96 8.18
C LEU A 132 -22.11 30.74 7.02
N LEU A 133 -23.10 30.13 6.36
CA LEU A 133 -23.89 30.78 5.32
C LEU A 133 -24.66 31.98 5.87
N GLU A 134 -25.33 31.86 7.02
CA GLU A 134 -26.02 32.99 7.66
C GLU A 134 -25.08 34.18 7.93
N ARG A 135 -23.85 33.92 8.38
CA ARG A 135 -22.87 34.97 8.62
C ARG A 135 -22.45 35.66 7.32
N TRP A 136 -22.31 34.91 6.24
CA TRP A 136 -21.95 35.46 4.94
C TRP A 136 -23.08 36.29 4.34
N THR A 137 -24.33 35.79 4.39
CA THR A 137 -25.51 36.54 3.94
C THR A 137 -25.66 37.85 4.71
N ARG A 138 -25.57 37.81 6.05
CA ARG A 138 -25.63 39.03 6.89
C ARG A 138 -24.46 39.99 6.62
N LYS A 139 -23.28 39.49 6.26
CA LYS A 139 -22.14 40.35 5.90
C LYS A 139 -22.36 41.03 4.55
N ALA A 140 -22.87 40.29 3.56
CA ALA A 140 -23.22 40.84 2.24
C ALA A 140 -24.33 41.91 2.34
N GLU A 141 -25.36 41.68 3.17
CA GLU A 141 -26.42 42.66 3.44
C GLU A 141 -25.91 43.93 4.13
N ARG A 142 -24.87 43.83 4.97
CA ARG A 142 -24.25 44.99 5.63
C ARG A 142 -23.31 45.78 4.72
N GLU A 143 -22.70 45.13 3.73
CA GLU A 143 -21.84 45.78 2.73
C GLU A 143 -22.67 46.44 1.60
N GLY A 144 -23.94 46.05 1.42
CA GLY A 144 -24.93 46.72 0.57
C GLY A 144 -25.74 47.80 1.31
N GLY A 145 -25.11 48.92 1.68
CA GLY A 145 -25.82 50.10 2.18
C GLY A 145 -26.67 50.78 1.09
N PRO A 146 -27.81 51.43 1.42
CA PRO A 146 -28.71 52.03 0.43
C PRO A 146 -28.00 53.14 -0.38
N PRO A 147 -28.34 53.32 -1.67
CA PRO A 147 -27.75 54.39 -2.47
C PRO A 147 -28.04 55.76 -1.82
N PRO A 148 -27.06 56.68 -1.82
CA PRO A 148 -27.28 58.03 -1.30
C PRO A 148 -28.40 58.71 -2.12
N ALA A 149 -29.31 59.33 -1.38
CA ALA A 149 -30.53 59.97 -1.84
C ALA A 149 -30.32 61.07 -2.89
#